data_AF-A0A6N8YPX7-F1
#
_entry.id   AF-A0A6N8YPX7-F1
#
_cell.length_a   1.000
_cell.length_b   1.000
_cell.length_c   1.000
_cell.angle_alpha   90.00
_cell.angle_beta   90.00
_cell.angle_gamma   90.00
#
_symmetry.space_group_name_H-M   'P 1'
#
loop_
_entity.id
_entity.type
_entity.pdbx_description
1 polymer ?
#
loop_
_entity_poly.entity_id
_entity_poly.type
_entity_poly.pdbx_seq_one_letter_code
_entity_poly.pdbx_strand_id
1 'polypeptide(L)'
;MRGPRNNDEYSDRELAEIEELNSLPEDHRSFFQNPWWQRVAIGFAFLIVISMLFPVIALSCNGESEPGPTQPTGGIPAPDFELAAAQGGLVSLSDTLAANEAVVIVFYRGHF
;
A
#
# COMPACT_ATOMS: atom_id res chain seq x y z
N MET A 1 16.69 60.32 -25.72
CA MET A 1 15.41 60.00 -25.06
C MET A 1 14.57 59.18 -26.03
N ARG A 2 14.58 57.85 -25.89
CA ARG A 2 13.85 56.91 -26.75
C ARG A 2 13.00 56.07 -25.80
N GLY A 3 11.71 56.40 -25.74
CA GLY A 3 10.76 55.87 -24.76
C GLY A 3 10.45 54.37 -24.97
N PRO A 4 9.90 53.72 -23.95
CA PRO A 4 9.50 52.32 -24.02
C PRO A 4 8.26 52.24 -24.90
N ARG A 5 8.35 51.61 -26.07
CA ARG A 5 7.24 51.54 -27.02
C ARG A 5 6.88 50.12 -27.45
N ASN A 6 7.56 49.10 -26.92
CA ASN A 6 7.38 47.71 -27.33
C ASN A 6 6.76 46.80 -26.27
N ASN A 7 6.77 47.19 -24.98
CA ASN A 7 6.26 46.33 -23.92
C ASN A 7 4.74 46.40 -23.80
N ASP A 8 4.17 47.58 -24.03
CA ASP A 8 2.72 47.80 -23.94
C ASP A 8 1.99 47.08 -25.08
N GLU A 9 2.55 47.15 -26.30
CA GLU A 9 1.99 46.48 -27.49
C GLU A 9 2.04 44.94 -27.39
N TYR A 10 3.08 44.41 -26.74
CA TYR A 10 3.20 42.97 -26.47
C TYR A 10 2.23 42.54 -25.36
N SER A 11 2.10 43.34 -24.31
CA SER A 11 1.16 43.11 -23.21
C SER A 11 -0.30 43.18 -23.65
N ASP A 12 -0.65 44.14 -24.51
CA ASP A 12 -2.01 44.29 -25.04
C ASP A 12 -2.39 43.12 -25.95
N ARG A 13 -1.42 42.61 -26.72
CA ARG A 13 -1.60 41.43 -27.57
C ARG A 13 -1.74 40.15 -26.74
N GLU A 14 -0.93 39.97 -25.71
CA GLU A 14 -1.07 38.82 -24.79
C GLU A 14 -2.39 38.89 -24.02
N LEU A 15 -2.83 40.08 -23.59
CA LEU A 15 -4.16 40.25 -22.98
C LEU A 15 -5.30 39.91 -23.94
N ALA A 16 -5.21 40.34 -25.20
CA ALA A 16 -6.21 40.04 -26.22
C ALA A 16 -6.28 38.54 -26.52
N GLU A 17 -5.13 37.85 -26.53
CA GLU A 17 -5.07 36.39 -26.69
C GLU A 17 -5.70 35.66 -25.49
N ILE A 18 -5.47 36.13 -24.26
CA ILE A 18 -6.09 35.57 -23.05
C ILE A 18 -7.60 35.86 -23.02
N GLU A 19 -8.04 37.04 -23.44
CA GLU A 19 -9.46 37.40 -23.56
C GLU A 19 -10.15 36.55 -24.63
N GLU A 20 -9.49 36.31 -25.76
CA GLU A 20 -9.96 35.38 -26.79
C GLU A 20 -10.10 33.96 -26.24
N LEU A 21 -9.08 33.45 -25.53
CA LEU A 21 -9.10 32.13 -24.89
C LEU A 21 -10.18 31.99 -23.81
N ASN A 22 -10.47 33.06 -23.05
CA ASN A 22 -11.50 33.11 -22.04
C ASN A 22 -12.91 33.34 -22.62
N SER A 23 -12.99 33.93 -23.83
CA SER A 23 -14.23 34.14 -24.58
C SER A 23 -14.67 32.92 -25.37
N LEU A 24 -13.74 31.98 -25.65
CA LEU A 24 -14.11 30.67 -26.13
C LEU A 24 -15.04 30.07 -25.08
N PRO A 25 -16.29 29.70 -25.46
CA PRO A 25 -17.17 29.06 -24.51
C PRO A 25 -16.41 27.83 -24.01
N GLU A 26 -16.18 27.77 -22.70
CA GLU A 26 -15.64 26.60 -22.04
C GLU A 26 -16.56 25.42 -22.36
N ASP A 27 -16.33 24.77 -23.50
CA ASP A 27 -16.95 23.52 -23.91
C ASP A 27 -16.34 22.35 -23.09
N HIS A 28 -15.83 22.67 -21.90
CA HIS A 28 -15.45 21.77 -20.82
C HIS A 28 -16.65 21.38 -19.95
N ARG A 29 -17.89 21.59 -20.43
CA ARG A 29 -19.12 21.08 -19.78
C ARG A 29 -19.92 20.08 -20.61
N SER A 30 -19.51 19.74 -21.83
CA SER A 30 -20.25 18.82 -22.70
C SER A 30 -19.91 17.34 -22.46
N PHE A 31 -18.74 17.01 -21.91
CA PHE A 31 -18.37 15.61 -21.63
C PHE A 31 -19.15 14.98 -20.46
N PHE A 32 -19.45 15.75 -19.40
CA PHE A 32 -20.13 15.23 -18.20
C PHE A 32 -21.66 15.36 -18.20
N GLN A 33 -22.26 16.06 -19.17
CA GLN A 33 -23.72 16.18 -19.29
C GLN A 33 -24.38 14.96 -19.93
N ASN A 34 -23.61 14.10 -20.60
CA ASN A 34 -24.15 12.89 -21.19
C ASN A 34 -24.40 11.84 -20.08
N PRO A 35 -25.64 11.35 -19.88
CA PRO A 35 -25.96 10.37 -18.84
C PRO A 35 -25.17 9.07 -19.00
N TRP A 36 -24.65 8.78 -20.19
CA TRP A 36 -23.74 7.66 -20.43
C TRP A 36 -22.35 7.87 -19.80
N TRP A 37 -21.76 9.05 -19.98
CA TRP A 37 -20.46 9.39 -19.37
C TRP A 37 -20.55 9.51 -17.85
N GLN A 38 -21.69 9.95 -17.32
CA GLN A 38 -21.93 9.96 -15.87
C GLN A 38 -21.91 8.54 -15.29
N ARG A 39 -22.48 7.54 -15.99
CA ARG A 39 -22.41 6.12 -15.58
C ARG A 39 -20.98 5.58 -15.64
N VAL A 40 -20.22 5.97 -16.65
CA VAL A 40 -18.79 5.61 -16.79
C VAL A 40 -17.99 6.22 -15.64
N ALA A 41 -18.17 7.50 -15.34
CA ALA A 41 -17.50 8.19 -14.24
C ALA A 41 -17.86 7.59 -12.87
N ILE A 42 -19.13 7.24 -12.65
CA ILE A 42 -19.57 6.53 -11.43
C ILE A 42 -18.91 5.14 -11.35
N GLY A 43 -18.83 4.42 -12.47
CA GLY A 43 -18.15 3.13 -12.55
C GLY A 43 -16.67 3.25 -12.19
N PHE A 44 -15.95 4.22 -12.76
CA PHE A 44 -14.54 4.51 -12.42
C PHE A 44 -14.36 4.91 -10.96
N ALA A 45 -15.24 5.76 -10.41
CA ALA A 45 -15.20 6.13 -9.01
C ALA A 45 -15.37 4.90 -8.10
N PHE A 46 -16.32 4.02 -8.41
CA PHE A 46 -16.49 2.75 -7.70
C PHE A 46 -15.25 1.86 -7.83
N LEU A 47 -14.64 1.78 -9.01
CA LEU A 47 -13.45 0.97 -9.27
C LEU A 47 -12.25 1.45 -8.44
N ILE A 48 -12.08 2.77 -8.32
CA ILE A 48 -11.03 3.39 -7.49
C ILE A 48 -11.27 3.09 -6.01
N VAL A 49 -12.52 3.27 -5.53
CA VAL A 49 -12.88 2.99 -4.14
C VAL A 49 -12.68 1.50 -3.82
N ILE A 50 -13.12 0.60 -4.71
CA ILE A 50 -12.90 -0.83 -4.58
C ILE A 50 -11.41 -1.16 -4.61
N SER A 51 -10.62 -0.53 -5.49
CA SER A 51 -9.16 -0.73 -5.54
C SER A 51 -8.45 -0.29 -4.26
N MET A 52 -8.95 0.76 -3.58
CA MET A 52 -8.41 1.19 -2.29
C MET A 52 -8.88 0.31 -1.13
N LEU A 53 -10.10 -0.23 -1.21
CA LEU A 53 -10.63 -1.20 -0.24
C LEU A 53 -10.08 -2.61 -0.44
N PHE A 54 -9.67 -2.97 -1.66
CA PHE A 54 -9.14 -4.29 -2.01
C PHE A 54 -7.95 -4.70 -1.13
N PRO A 55 -6.91 -3.88 -0.89
CA PRO A 55 -5.83 -4.26 0.02
C PRO A 55 -6.33 -4.43 1.46
N VAL A 56 -7.28 -3.63 1.94
CA VAL A 56 -7.81 -3.72 3.31
C VAL A 56 -8.67 -4.97 3.51
N ILE A 57 -9.49 -5.31 2.51
CA ILE A 57 -10.31 -6.52 2.49
C ILE A 57 -9.40 -7.74 2.26
N ALA A 58 -8.40 -7.65 1.39
CA ALA A 58 -7.40 -8.71 1.22
C ALA A 58 -6.62 -8.93 2.51
N LEU A 59 -6.28 -7.89 3.29
CA LEU A 59 -5.66 -8.05 4.61
C LEU A 59 -6.64 -8.63 5.65
N SER A 60 -7.92 -8.28 5.59
CA SER A 60 -8.95 -8.81 6.52
C SER A 60 -9.41 -10.24 6.16
N CYS A 61 -9.31 -10.62 4.88
CA CYS A 61 -9.68 -11.95 4.37
C CYS A 61 -8.46 -12.87 4.20
N ASN A 62 -7.23 -12.35 4.15
CA ASN A 62 -6.01 -13.10 4.43
C ASN A 62 -5.85 -13.27 5.95
N GLY A 63 -6.84 -13.94 6.56
CA GLY A 63 -6.49 -14.86 7.62
C GLY A 63 -5.62 -15.93 6.96
N GLU A 64 -4.31 -15.86 7.22
CA GLU A 64 -3.39 -16.97 7.05
C GLU A 64 -3.12 -17.41 5.60
N SER A 65 -2.22 -16.72 4.90
CA SER A 65 -1.37 -17.32 3.84
C SER A 65 -0.21 -16.37 3.52
N GLU A 66 0.54 -15.96 4.54
CA GLU A 66 1.96 -15.75 4.31
C GLU A 66 2.51 -17.09 3.80
N PRO A 67 3.31 -17.16 2.72
CA PRO A 67 4.25 -18.25 2.53
C PRO A 67 5.38 -18.05 3.56
N GLY A 68 4.99 -18.08 4.84
CA GLY A 68 5.89 -18.12 5.97
C GLY A 68 6.62 -19.45 5.93
N PRO A 69 7.83 -19.51 6.52
CA PRO A 69 8.63 -20.72 6.56
C PRO A 69 7.75 -21.85 7.07
N THR A 70 7.59 -22.88 6.23
CA THR A 70 6.85 -24.13 6.45
C THR A 70 6.36 -24.25 7.90
N GLN A 71 5.13 -23.78 8.16
CA GLN A 71 4.51 -23.91 9.47
C GLN A 71 4.59 -25.39 9.85
N PRO A 72 5.24 -25.76 10.96
CA PRO A 72 5.31 -27.16 11.35
C PRO A 72 3.88 -27.66 11.46
N THR A 73 3.56 -28.71 10.71
CA THR A 73 2.24 -29.32 10.64
C THR A 73 1.70 -29.48 12.06
N GLY A 74 0.75 -28.64 12.43
CA GLY A 74 0.18 -28.60 13.78
C GLY A 74 -0.34 -30.00 14.13
N GLY A 75 0.27 -30.62 15.13
CA GLY A 75 -0.08 -31.98 15.57
C GLY A 75 1.09 -32.97 15.61
N ILE A 76 2.28 -32.63 15.11
CA ILE A 76 3.47 -33.45 15.36
C ILE A 76 3.96 -33.13 16.79
N PRO A 77 3.99 -34.10 17.72
CA PRO A 77 4.55 -33.88 19.05
C PRO A 77 6.01 -33.46 18.88
N ALA A 78 6.39 -32.35 19.51
CA ALA A 78 7.78 -31.89 19.50
C ALA A 78 8.66 -32.99 20.12
N PRO A 79 9.77 -33.40 19.47
CA PRO A 79 10.69 -34.37 20.04
C PRO A 79 11.28 -33.77 21.32
N ASP A 80 11.27 -34.53 22.40
CA ASP A 80 11.92 -34.10 23.63
C ASP A 80 13.44 -34.20 23.47
N PHE A 81 14.16 -33.15 23.83
CA PHE A 81 15.61 -33.10 23.76
C PHE A 81 16.16 -32.23 24.88
N GLU A 82 17.40 -32.52 25.29
CA GLU A 82 18.12 -31.74 26.28
C GLU A 82 19.18 -30.87 25.60
N LEU A 83 19.23 -29.59 25.96
CA LEU A 83 20.25 -28.64 25.52
C LEU A 83 21.12 -28.18 26.68
N ALA A 84 22.39 -27.92 26.40
CA ALA A 84 23.25 -27.25 27.36
C ALA A 84 22.83 -25.77 27.51
N ALA A 85 22.57 -25.35 28.75
CA ALA A 85 22.27 -23.96 29.05
C ALA A 85 23.53 -23.09 29.01
N ALA A 86 23.37 -21.82 28.64
CA ALA A 86 24.47 -20.84 28.66
C ALA A 86 25.05 -20.63 30.07
N GLN A 87 24.22 -20.80 31.11
CA GLN A 87 24.63 -20.66 32.52
C GLN A 87 25.26 -21.94 33.10
N GLY A 88 25.43 -22.98 32.27
CA GLY A 88 25.75 -24.33 32.71
C GLY A 88 24.51 -25.10 33.14
N GLY A 89 24.56 -26.43 32.97
CA GLY A 89 23.42 -27.32 33.20
C GLY A 89 22.72 -27.75 31.91
N LEU A 90 21.66 -28.55 32.07
CA LEU A 90 20.84 -29.10 31.00
C LEU A 90 19.43 -28.52 31.09
N VAL A 91 18.85 -28.18 29.95
CA VAL A 91 17.48 -27.71 29.79
C VAL A 91 16.74 -28.69 28.91
N SER A 92 15.69 -29.30 29.45
CA SER A 92 14.79 -30.16 28.71
C SER A 92 13.68 -29.35 28.03
N LEU A 93 13.32 -29.71 26.81
CA LEU A 93 12.20 -29.10 26.11
C LEU A 93 10.87 -29.40 26.84
N SER A 94 10.70 -30.62 27.35
CA SER A 94 9.50 -31.03 28.09
C SER A 94 9.26 -30.20 29.36
N ASP A 95 10.30 -29.96 30.15
CA ASP A 95 10.22 -29.12 31.35
C ASP A 95 9.87 -27.66 30.99
N THR A 96 10.46 -27.16 29.90
CA THR A 96 10.20 -25.80 29.42
C THR A 96 8.77 -25.65 28.91
N LEU A 97 8.24 -26.65 28.22
CA LEU A 97 6.86 -26.67 27.70
C LEU A 97 5.83 -26.91 28.82
N ALA A 98 6.18 -27.64 29.88
CA ALA A 98 5.32 -27.81 31.05
C ALA A 98 5.12 -26.49 31.83
N ALA A 99 6.13 -25.61 31.80
CA ALA A 99 6.09 -24.32 32.49
C ALA A 99 5.52 -23.17 31.63
N ASN A 100 5.38 -23.34 30.31
CA ASN A 100 5.02 -22.25 29.39
C ASN A 100 3.93 -22.67 28.39
N GLU A 101 3.04 -21.74 28.05
CA GLU A 101 1.97 -21.98 27.07
C GLU A 101 2.51 -22.22 25.64
N ALA A 102 3.65 -21.61 25.31
CA ALA A 102 4.34 -21.77 24.04
C ALA A 102 5.86 -21.66 24.20
N VAL A 103 6.59 -22.40 23.37
CA VAL A 103 8.07 -22.37 23.32
C VAL A 103 8.51 -22.16 21.87
N VAL A 104 9.37 -21.18 21.64
CA VAL A 104 9.95 -20.88 20.32
C VAL A 104 11.39 -21.35 20.28
N ILE A 105 11.72 -22.25 19.35
CA ILE A 105 13.08 -22.76 19.15
C ILE A 105 13.69 -22.03 17.95
N VAL A 106 14.82 -21.36 18.16
CA VAL A 106 15.55 -20.64 17.11
C VAL A 106 16.85 -21.36 16.80
N PHE A 107 16.94 -21.96 15.62
CA PHE A 107 18.18 -22.54 15.11
C PHE A 107 18.95 -21.48 14.32
N TYR A 108 20.15 -21.13 14.78
CA TYR A 108 21.06 -20.27 14.03
C TYR A 108 22.37 -21.00 13.80
N ARG A 109 22.98 -20.77 12.62
CA ARG A 109 24.30 -21.28 12.30
C ARG A 109 25.34 -20.28 12.81
N GLY A 110 25.98 -20.59 13.93
CA GLY A 110 27.14 -19.85 14.39
C GLY A 110 28.29 -19.99 13.38
N HIS A 111 28.87 -18.86 12.98
CA HIS A 111 30.22 -18.82 12.44
C HIS A 111 31.13 -18.49 13.62
N PHE A 112 31.96 -19.44 14.02
CA PHE A 112 32.96 -19.29 15.06
C PHE A 112 34.32 -19.00 14.42
#